data_AF-A0A3D3I9X6-F1
#
_entry.id   AF-A0A3D3I9X6-F1
#
_cell.length_a   1.000
_cell.length_b   1.000
_cell.length_c   1.000
_cell.angle_alpha   90.00
_cell.angle_beta   90.00
_cell.angle_gamma   90.00
#
_symmetry.space_group_name_H-M   'P 1'
#
loop_
_entity.id
_entity.type
_entity.pdbx_description
1 polymer ?
#
loop_
_entity_poly.entity_id
_entity_poly.type
_entity_poly.pdbx_seq_one_letter_code
_entity_poly.pdbx_strand_id
1 'polypeptide(L)'
;MLKVFRYKVNPIVSSLMISTGIVLLCHFLFGPCGYVKVKSSITDMNTIFDSWQELRHTTIPAFSLTGEVAYETISFMNVLKTLAYQLTVPSCLRDARSTLIDAIESDYQTFQLAQDRISIDKKLEFLYSNDALFVRYQQNVDLIEACVPTCNLFDKIIRSEE
;
A
#
# COMPACT_ATOMS: atom_id res chain seq x y z
N MET A 1 -25.60 -0.89 2.43
CA MET A 1 -24.83 0.02 3.31
C MET A 1 -23.71 -0.80 3.95
N LEU A 2 -22.60 -1.01 3.22
CA LEU A 2 -21.50 -1.88 3.68
C LEU A 2 -20.47 -1.04 4.43
N LYS A 3 -20.25 -1.39 5.71
CA LYS A 3 -19.19 -0.83 6.55
C LYS A 3 -17.85 -1.40 6.06
N VAL A 4 -17.02 -0.54 5.50
CA VAL A 4 -15.59 -0.78 5.28
C VAL A 4 -14.96 -1.08 6.64
N PHE A 5 -14.62 -2.33 6.91
CA PHE A 5 -13.82 -2.70 8.07
C PHE A 5 -12.38 -2.27 7.82
N ARG A 6 -12.05 -1.04 8.19
CA ARG A 6 -10.65 -0.64 8.39
C ARG A 6 -10.10 -1.52 9.50
N TYR A 7 -9.22 -2.46 9.16
CA TYR A 7 -8.35 -3.09 10.15
C TYR A 7 -7.49 -1.99 10.77
N LYS A 8 -7.92 -1.50 11.92
CA LYS A 8 -7.15 -0.57 12.74
C LYS A 8 -6.07 -1.42 13.40
N VAL A 9 -4.93 -1.54 12.72
CA VAL A 9 -3.71 -2.07 13.33
C VAL A 9 -3.44 -1.17 14.53
N ASN A 10 -3.53 -1.73 15.74
CA ASN A 10 -3.23 -0.99 16.95
C ASN A 10 -1.80 -0.47 16.83
N PRO A 11 -1.55 0.84 16.91
CA PRO A 11 -0.18 1.33 16.98
C PRO A 11 0.37 0.83 18.32
N ILE A 12 1.33 -0.10 18.25
CA ILE A 12 2.18 -0.40 19.39
C ILE A 12 2.97 0.88 19.63
N VAL A 13 2.46 1.68 20.57
CA VAL A 13 3.14 2.83 21.15
C VAL A 13 4.31 2.28 21.96
N SER A 14 5.42 2.01 21.28
CA SER A 14 6.72 1.92 21.93
C SER A 14 7.41 3.27 21.77
N SER A 15 7.19 4.12 22.77
CA SER A 15 7.98 5.31 23.02
C SER A 15 9.48 4.97 22.99
N LEU A 16 10.23 5.52 22.03
CA LEU A 16 11.63 5.86 22.27
C LEU A 16 12.14 6.85 21.21
N MET A 17 12.19 8.12 21.61
CA MET A 17 13.10 9.18 21.13
C MET A 17 13.70 9.00 19.72
N ILE A 18 12.89 9.21 18.69
CA ILE A 18 13.42 9.51 17.36
C ILE A 18 13.77 11.00 17.34
N SER A 19 15.02 11.23 17.73
CA SER A 19 15.85 12.42 17.52
C SER A 19 15.25 13.47 16.57
N THR A 20 15.19 14.70 17.07
CA THR A 20 14.99 15.96 16.32
C THR A 20 15.74 16.04 14.98
N GLY A 21 16.79 15.23 14.78
CA GLY A 21 17.52 15.11 13.51
C GLY A 21 16.71 14.50 12.35
N ILE A 22 15.81 13.55 12.58
CA ILE A 22 14.99 12.96 11.50
C ILE A 22 13.90 13.94 11.03
N VAL A 23 13.33 14.69 11.97
CA VAL A 23 12.35 15.74 11.70
C VAL A 23 12.95 16.87 10.87
N LEU A 24 14.18 17.30 11.19
CA LEU A 24 14.92 18.30 10.41
C LEU A 24 15.28 17.80 9.00
N LEU A 25 15.64 16.52 8.84
CA LEU A 25 15.93 15.94 7.53
C LEU A 25 14.68 15.90 6.63
N CYS A 26 13.52 15.56 7.20
CA CYS A 26 12.24 15.60 6.51
C CYS A 26 11.81 17.03 6.13
N HIS A 27 12.10 18.02 6.98
CA HIS A 27 11.77 19.41 6.65
C HIS A 27 12.64 19.96 5.51
N PHE A 28 13.96 19.68 5.55
CA PHE A 28 14.93 20.15 4.56
C PHE A 28 14.78 19.48 3.19
N LEU A 29 14.33 18.23 3.14
CA LEU A 29 14.17 17.48 1.88
C LEU A 29 12.85 17.76 1.15
N PHE A 30 11.80 18.19 1.85
CA PHE A 30 10.44 18.17 1.28
C PHE A 30 9.75 19.54 1.19
N GLY A 31 9.96 20.49 2.10
CA GLY A 31 9.21 21.76 2.10
C GLY A 31 7.67 21.60 2.06
N PRO A 32 6.90 22.68 1.99
CA PRO A 32 5.42 22.61 1.95
C PRO A 32 4.89 21.93 0.67
N CYS A 33 5.58 22.09 -0.47
CA CYS A 33 5.21 21.46 -1.74
C CYS A 33 5.48 19.95 -1.77
N GLY A 34 6.49 19.46 -1.05
CA GLY A 34 6.79 18.03 -0.96
C GLY A 34 5.81 17.28 -0.07
N TYR A 35 5.30 17.90 1.00
CA TYR A 35 4.24 17.33 1.83
C TYR A 35 2.98 17.00 1.01
N VAL A 36 2.48 17.99 0.24
CA VAL A 36 1.27 17.81 -0.58
C VAL A 36 1.47 16.72 -1.63
N LYS A 37 2.66 16.67 -2.24
CA LYS A 37 3.01 15.62 -3.21
C LYS A 37 3.07 14.23 -2.59
N VAL A 38 3.67 14.09 -1.41
CA VAL A 38 3.72 12.81 -0.66
C VAL A 38 2.31 12.34 -0.32
N LYS A 39 1.47 13.22 0.23
CA LYS A 39 0.09 12.89 0.59
C LYS A 39 -0.78 12.51 -0.61
N SER A 40 -0.62 13.23 -1.73
CA SER A 40 -1.28 12.88 -2.99
C SER A 40 -0.86 11.49 -3.45
N SER A 41 0.45 11.21 -3.50
CA SER A 41 0.97 9.91 -3.91
C SER A 41 0.50 8.77 -3.00
N ILE A 42 0.38 8.98 -1.68
CA ILE A 42 -0.19 7.99 -0.76
C ILE A 42 -1.67 7.73 -1.08
N THR A 43 -2.43 8.79 -1.36
CA THR A 43 -3.85 8.65 -1.75
C THR A 43 -4.01 7.85 -3.04
N ASP A 44 -3.17 8.11 -4.04
CA ASP A 44 -3.19 7.39 -5.32
C ASP A 44 -2.81 5.91 -5.13
N MET A 45 -1.75 5.63 -4.36
CA MET A 45 -1.35 4.26 -4.02
C MET A 45 -2.44 3.51 -3.25
N ASN A 46 -3.06 4.14 -2.24
CA ASN A 46 -4.13 3.54 -1.45
C ASN A 46 -5.36 3.23 -2.30
N THR A 47 -5.67 4.06 -3.29
CA THR A 47 -6.79 3.78 -4.21
C THR A 47 -6.57 2.48 -4.98
N ILE A 48 -5.34 2.24 -5.47
CA ILE A 48 -4.98 1.00 -6.16
C ILE A 48 -4.99 -0.18 -5.19
N PHE A 49 -4.40 0.00 -4.00
CA PHE A 49 -4.36 -1.00 -2.96
C PHE A 49 -5.76 -1.46 -2.54
N ASP A 50 -6.67 -0.53 -2.27
CA ASP A 50 -8.05 -0.82 -1.87
C ASP A 50 -8.82 -1.56 -2.97
N SER A 51 -8.70 -1.10 -4.22
CA SER A 51 -9.32 -1.74 -5.39
C SER A 51 -8.84 -3.19 -5.56
N TRP A 52 -7.55 -3.40 -5.34
CA TRP A 52 -6.97 -4.71 -5.41
C TRP A 52 -7.36 -5.61 -4.23
N GLN A 53 -7.41 -5.09 -3.01
CA GLN A 53 -7.88 -5.84 -1.84
C GLN A 53 -9.33 -6.30 -2.01
N GLU A 54 -10.21 -5.44 -2.53
CA GLU A 54 -11.60 -5.79 -2.82
C GLU A 54 -11.68 -6.95 -3.84
N LEU A 55 -10.83 -6.89 -4.87
CA LEU A 55 -10.72 -7.95 -5.86
C LEU A 55 -10.27 -9.28 -5.23
N ARG A 56 -9.27 -9.26 -4.34
CA ARG A 56 -8.83 -10.47 -3.61
C ARG A 56 -9.95 -11.03 -2.72
N HIS A 57 -10.62 -10.16 -1.98
CA HIS A 57 -11.66 -10.55 -1.03
C HIS A 57 -12.84 -11.27 -1.70
N THR A 58 -13.10 -10.95 -2.97
CA THR A 58 -14.15 -11.58 -3.77
C THR A 58 -13.63 -12.78 -4.56
N THR A 59 -12.42 -12.68 -5.13
CA THR A 59 -11.89 -13.71 -6.04
C THR A 59 -11.35 -14.93 -5.31
N ILE A 60 -10.60 -14.76 -4.21
CA ILE A 60 -9.97 -15.90 -3.51
C ILE A 60 -11.02 -16.90 -3.00
N PRO A 61 -12.14 -16.48 -2.36
CA PRO A 61 -13.19 -17.41 -1.95
C PRO A 61 -13.91 -18.09 -3.12
N ALA A 62 -14.08 -17.40 -4.26
CA ALA A 62 -14.66 -18.02 -5.45
C ALA A 62 -13.71 -19.07 -6.03
N PHE A 63 -12.43 -18.71 -6.16
CA PHE A 63 -11.36 -19.58 -6.66
C PHE A 63 -11.16 -20.82 -5.80
N SER A 64 -11.29 -20.73 -4.47
CA SER A 64 -11.15 -21.90 -3.59
C SER A 64 -12.27 -22.94 -3.78
N LEU A 65 -13.44 -22.52 -4.30
CA LEU A 65 -14.57 -23.40 -4.55
C LEU A 65 -14.53 -24.01 -5.95
N THR A 66 -14.15 -23.22 -6.95
CA THR A 66 -14.26 -23.62 -8.37
C THR A 66 -12.93 -24.02 -8.99
N GLY A 67 -11.80 -23.54 -8.43
CA GLY A 67 -10.48 -23.66 -9.04
C GLY A 67 -10.29 -22.81 -10.29
N GLU A 68 -11.28 -21.97 -10.63
CA GLU A 68 -11.30 -21.17 -11.84
C GLU A 68 -11.25 -19.68 -11.50
N VAL A 69 -10.62 -18.89 -12.38
CA VAL A 69 -10.57 -17.44 -12.28
C VAL A 69 -11.14 -16.86 -13.56
N ALA A 70 -12.11 -15.96 -13.43
CA ALA A 70 -12.72 -15.28 -14.55
C ALA A 70 -11.68 -14.43 -15.32
N TYR A 71 -11.79 -14.40 -16.64
CA TYR A 71 -10.89 -13.63 -17.49
C TYR A 71 -10.92 -12.13 -17.13
N GLU A 72 -12.09 -11.62 -16.80
CA GLU A 72 -12.32 -10.23 -16.38
C GLU A 72 -11.51 -9.89 -15.12
N THR A 73 -11.41 -10.82 -14.18
CA THR A 73 -10.60 -10.65 -12.96
C THR A 73 -9.12 -10.52 -13.29
N ILE A 74 -8.60 -11.40 -14.15
CA ILE A 74 -7.19 -11.35 -14.58
C ILE A 74 -6.91 -10.03 -15.33
N SER A 75 -7.82 -9.64 -16.22
CA SER A 75 -7.74 -8.38 -16.97
C SER A 75 -7.72 -7.16 -16.05
N PHE A 76 -8.65 -7.09 -15.09
CA PHE A 76 -8.71 -5.99 -14.13
C PHE A 76 -7.47 -5.91 -13.23
N MET A 77 -6.92 -7.05 -12.82
CA MET A 77 -5.68 -7.10 -12.05
C MET A 77 -4.48 -6.59 -12.85
N ASN A 78 -4.41 -6.89 -14.15
CA ASN A 78 -3.39 -6.33 -15.04
C ASN A 78 -3.53 -4.80 -15.20
N VAL A 79 -4.76 -4.27 -15.17
CA VAL A 79 -5.00 -2.82 -15.14
C VAL A 79 -4.44 -2.22 -13.85
N LEU A 80 -4.78 -2.78 -12.67
CA LEU A 80 -4.28 -2.29 -11.38
C LEU A 80 -2.75 -2.33 -11.31
N LYS A 81 -2.14 -3.40 -11.81
CA LYS A 81 -0.69 -3.51 -11.96
C LYS A 81 -0.11 -2.37 -12.80
N THR A 82 -0.68 -2.15 -13.98
CA THR A 82 -0.22 -1.10 -14.90
C THR A 82 -0.32 0.28 -14.26
N LEU A 83 -1.42 0.55 -13.55
CA LEU A 83 -1.60 1.80 -12.80
C LEU A 83 -0.52 1.94 -11.72
N ALA A 84 -0.23 0.88 -10.95
CA ALA A 84 0.80 0.91 -9.91
C ALA A 84 2.20 1.21 -10.48
N TYR A 85 2.55 0.64 -11.64
CA TYR A 85 3.81 0.94 -12.33
C TYR A 85 3.89 2.39 -12.83
N GLN A 86 2.77 2.95 -13.27
CA GLN A 86 2.71 4.32 -13.81
C GLN A 86 2.71 5.41 -12.73
N LEU A 87 2.45 5.06 -11.46
CA LEU A 87 2.48 6.01 -10.36
C LEU A 87 3.86 6.65 -10.20
N THR A 88 3.92 7.96 -10.42
CA THR A 88 5.13 8.76 -10.14
C THR A 88 5.12 9.18 -8.68
N VAL A 89 5.92 8.52 -7.85
CA VAL A 89 5.99 8.77 -6.41
C VAL A 89 7.31 9.43 -6.00
N PRO A 90 7.30 10.28 -4.94
CA PRO A 90 8.51 10.73 -4.25
C PRO A 90 9.44 9.58 -3.86
N SER A 91 10.74 9.88 -3.72
CA SER A 91 11.77 8.87 -3.41
C SER A 91 11.46 8.06 -2.14
N CYS A 92 10.95 8.72 -1.09
CA CYS A 92 10.56 8.07 0.16
C CYS A 92 9.46 7.03 0.01
N LEU A 93 8.62 7.13 -1.02
CA LEU A 93 7.51 6.19 -1.27
C LEU A 93 7.87 5.10 -2.29
N ARG A 94 9.10 5.08 -2.81
CA ARG A 94 9.51 4.09 -3.83
C ARG A 94 9.40 2.66 -3.32
N ASP A 95 9.79 2.41 -2.08
CA ASP A 95 9.75 1.07 -1.48
C ASP A 95 8.31 0.61 -1.19
N ALA A 96 7.46 1.54 -0.72
CA ALA A 96 6.02 1.28 -0.56
C ALA A 96 5.37 0.94 -1.90
N ARG A 97 5.62 1.74 -2.94
CA ARG A 97 5.13 1.48 -4.30
C ARG A 97 5.67 0.14 -4.84
N SER A 98 6.95 -0.17 -4.64
CA SER A 98 7.52 -1.45 -5.07
C SER A 98 6.81 -2.62 -4.40
N THR A 99 6.59 -2.54 -3.09
CA THR A 99 5.89 -3.60 -2.34
C THR A 99 4.46 -3.78 -2.84
N LEU A 100 3.75 -2.69 -3.16
CA LEU A 100 2.42 -2.74 -3.77
C LEU A 100 2.44 -3.44 -5.13
N ILE A 101 3.39 -3.07 -6.00
CA ILE A 101 3.56 -3.69 -7.33
C ILE A 101 3.86 -5.18 -7.18
N ASP A 102 4.81 -5.54 -6.33
CA ASP A 102 5.23 -6.93 -6.12
C ASP A 102 4.06 -7.80 -5.66
N ALA A 103 3.21 -7.25 -4.80
CA ALA A 103 2.07 -7.99 -4.29
C ALA A 103 0.95 -8.17 -5.34
N ILE A 104 0.66 -7.15 -6.14
CA ILE A 104 -0.30 -7.26 -7.26
C ILE A 104 0.24 -8.23 -8.32
N GLU A 105 1.53 -8.16 -8.65
CA GLU A 105 2.17 -9.06 -9.62
C GLU A 105 2.16 -10.50 -9.14
N SER A 106 2.45 -10.74 -7.86
CA SER A 106 2.44 -12.07 -7.25
C SER A 106 1.07 -12.73 -7.33
N ASP A 107 0.01 -12.00 -6.98
CA ASP A 107 -1.37 -12.50 -7.11
C ASP A 107 -1.76 -12.70 -8.58
N TYR A 108 -1.42 -11.77 -9.46
CA TYR A 108 -1.69 -11.87 -10.90
C TYR A 108 -1.08 -13.15 -11.48
N GLN A 109 0.20 -13.41 -11.22
CA GLN A 109 0.88 -14.63 -11.67
C GLN A 109 0.19 -15.88 -11.12
N THR A 110 -0.22 -15.86 -9.85
CA THR A 110 -0.88 -17.01 -9.23
C THR A 110 -2.24 -17.32 -9.83
N PHE A 111 -3.01 -16.29 -10.13
CA PHE A 111 -4.29 -16.44 -10.83
C PHE A 111 -4.12 -16.82 -12.30
N GLN A 112 -3.02 -16.44 -12.96
CA GLN A 112 -2.69 -17.00 -14.28
C GLN A 112 -2.35 -18.49 -14.19
N LEU A 113 -1.52 -18.87 -13.21
CA LEU A 113 -1.20 -20.27 -12.92
C LEU A 113 -2.43 -21.08 -12.48
N ALA A 114 -3.55 -20.44 -12.09
CA ALA A 114 -4.82 -21.11 -11.84
C ALA A 114 -5.26 -21.99 -13.02
N GLN A 115 -4.90 -21.59 -14.25
CA GLN A 115 -5.20 -22.31 -15.48
C GLN A 115 -4.30 -23.56 -15.69
N ASP A 116 -3.21 -23.69 -14.94
CA ASP A 116 -2.26 -24.79 -15.03
C ASP A 116 -2.57 -25.93 -14.04
N ARG A 117 -1.99 -27.12 -14.28
CA ARG A 117 -2.20 -28.38 -13.52
C ARG A 117 -1.66 -28.40 -12.07
N ILE A 118 -1.35 -27.24 -11.49
CA ILE A 118 -0.97 -27.13 -10.07
C ILE A 118 -2.24 -27.23 -9.21
N SER A 119 -2.16 -27.91 -8.06
CA SER A 119 -3.30 -28.06 -7.15
C SER A 119 -3.79 -26.70 -6.61
N ILE A 120 -5.11 -26.59 -6.41
CA ILE A 120 -5.76 -25.38 -5.88
C ILE A 120 -5.17 -25.01 -4.51
N ASP A 121 -4.92 -25.99 -3.64
CA ASP A 121 -4.37 -25.75 -2.29
C ASP A 121 -3.01 -25.04 -2.31
N LYS A 122 -2.12 -25.41 -3.23
CA LYS A 122 -0.80 -24.76 -3.36
C LYS A 122 -0.92 -23.32 -3.85
N LYS A 123 -1.89 -23.06 -4.73
CA LYS A 123 -2.18 -21.71 -5.24
C LYS A 123 -2.75 -20.84 -4.11
N LEU A 124 -3.68 -21.39 -3.31
CA LEU A 124 -4.22 -20.72 -2.14
C LEU A 124 -3.15 -20.41 -1.09
N GLU A 125 -2.26 -21.37 -0.80
CA GLU A 125 -1.13 -21.15 0.12
C GLU A 125 -0.27 -19.96 -0.33
N PHE A 126 0.03 -19.88 -1.63
CA PHE A 126 0.80 -18.77 -2.17
C PHE A 126 0.03 -17.44 -2.08
N LEU A 127 -1.25 -17.42 -2.47
CA LEU A 127 -2.12 -16.24 -2.37
C LEU A 127 -2.23 -15.72 -0.93
N TYR A 128 -2.30 -16.60 0.07
CA TYR A 128 -2.32 -16.21 1.48
C TYR A 128 -0.95 -15.80 2.00
N SER A 129 0.14 -16.40 1.51
CA SER A 129 1.50 -16.01 1.90
C SER A 129 1.85 -14.56 1.49
N ASN A 130 1.20 -14.05 0.43
CA ASN A 130 1.32 -12.66 0.00
C ASN A 130 0.75 -11.66 1.03
N ASP A 131 0.02 -12.10 2.06
CA ASP A 131 -0.49 -11.23 3.12
C ASP A 131 0.63 -10.47 3.85
N ALA A 132 1.83 -11.04 3.92
CA ALA A 132 3.00 -10.36 4.48
C ALA A 132 3.40 -9.09 3.69
N LEU A 133 3.17 -9.07 2.37
CA LEU A 133 3.44 -7.90 1.55
C LEU A 133 2.46 -6.75 1.86
N PHE A 134 1.23 -7.04 2.29
CA PHE A 134 0.26 -6.01 2.73
C PHE A 134 0.70 -5.33 3.99
N VAL A 135 1.08 -6.15 4.96
CA VAL A 135 1.58 -5.66 6.24
C VAL A 135 2.79 -4.75 5.99
N ARG A 136 3.70 -5.15 5.11
CA ARG A 136 4.87 -4.33 4.76
C ARG A 136 4.50 -3.03 4.03
N TYR A 137 3.58 -3.08 3.07
CA TYR A 137 3.08 -1.88 2.39
C TYR A 137 2.49 -0.88 3.40
N GLN A 138 1.58 -1.34 4.24
CA GLN A 138 0.92 -0.51 5.26
C GLN A 138 1.92 0.06 6.26
N GLN A 139 2.85 -0.75 6.76
CA GLN A 139 3.92 -0.27 7.64
C GLN A 139 4.75 0.84 7.01
N ASN A 140 5.12 0.71 5.72
CA ASN A 140 5.89 1.73 5.03
C ASN A 140 5.09 3.03 4.86
N VAL A 141 3.80 2.93 4.49
CA VAL A 141 2.92 4.11 4.37
C VAL A 141 2.73 4.77 5.74
N ASP A 142 2.42 4.01 6.79
CA ASP A 142 2.21 4.51 8.15
C ASP A 142 3.46 5.22 8.69
N LEU A 143 4.65 4.64 8.49
CA LEU A 143 5.92 5.25 8.88
C LEU A 143 6.13 6.60 8.18
N ILE A 144 5.81 6.69 6.89
CA ILE A 144 5.96 7.92 6.13
C ILE A 144 4.91 8.94 6.57
N GLU A 145 3.65 8.54 6.71
CA GLU A 145 2.57 9.40 7.21
C GLU A 145 2.84 9.93 8.62
N ALA A 146 3.50 9.16 9.49
CA ALA A 146 3.91 9.61 10.82
C ALA A 146 5.04 10.66 10.78
N CYS A 147 5.96 10.56 9.81
CA CYS A 147 7.07 11.52 9.63
C CYS A 147 6.65 12.84 8.97
N VAL A 148 5.53 12.85 8.27
CA VAL A 148 5.04 13.94 7.42
C VAL A 148 4.39 15.12 8.17
N PRO A 149 3.61 14.96 9.27
CA PRO A 149 2.98 16.07 10.00
C PRO A 149 3.93 16.89 10.88
N THR A 150 5.14 16.42 11.18
CA THR A 150 6.15 17.24 11.88
C THR A 150 6.66 18.44 11.07
N CYS A 151 6.31 18.54 9.79
CA CYS A 151 6.65 19.69 8.95
C CYS A 151 5.72 20.91 9.13
N ASN A 152 4.47 20.75 9.56
CA ASN A 152 3.53 21.88 9.70
C ASN A 152 3.56 22.55 11.09
N LEU A 153 4.28 21.97 12.06
CA LEU A 153 4.38 22.54 13.40
C LEU A 153 5.26 23.80 13.44
N PHE A 154 6.26 23.92 12.57
CA PHE A 154 7.16 25.08 12.56
C PHE A 154 6.56 26.32 11.85
N ASP A 155 5.76 26.14 10.79
CA ASP A 155 5.07 27.25 10.12
C ASP A 155 4.11 28.00 11.06
N LYS A 156 3.56 27.28 12.06
CA LYS A 156 2.69 27.86 13.08
C LYS A 156 3.47 28.58 14.19
N ILE A 157 4.71 28.18 14.45
CA ILE A 157 5.59 28.80 15.45
C ILE A 157 6.20 30.10 14.89
N ILE A 158 6.63 30.11 13.62
CA ILE A 158 7.21 31.30 12.97
C ILE A 158 6.18 32.42 12.81
N ARG A 159 4.91 32.10 12.53
CA ARG A 159 3.83 33.11 12.43
C ARG A 159 3.27 33.60 13.77
N SER A 160 3.69 33.02 14.89
CA SER A 160 3.30 33.51 16.22
C SER A 160 4.33 34.44 16.86
N GLU A 161 5.43 34.72 16.15
CA GLU A 161 6.50 35.65 16.55
C GLU A 161 6.52 36.96 15.72
N GLU A 162 5.54 37.17 14.83
CA GLU A 162 5.20 38.48 14.23
C GLU A 162 3.99 39.11 14.93
#